data_AF-A0A2R6RQA1-F1
#
_entry.id   AF-A0A2R6RQA1-F1
#
_cell.length_a   1.000
_cell.length_b   1.000
_cell.length_c   1.000
_cell.angle_alpha   90.00
_cell.angle_beta   90.00
_cell.angle_gamma   90.00
#
_symmetry.space_group_name_H-M   'P 1'
#
loop_
_entity.id
_entity.type
_entity.pdbx_description
1 polymer ?
#
loop_
_entity_poly.entity_id
_entity_poly.type
_entity_poly.pdbx_seq_one_letter_code
_entity_poly.pdbx_strand_id
1 'polypeptide(L)'
;MFHYLEAIEQKGALDGYNTELAERLHIDFAKEGYRAGNHRDYIANMTKWLQRQEAANLRKDYLDWLHQEEAAAAASLKKKVGSCAHGLPVGDESDGEENMTSKRPDLRFLPSQIPRLYRIAIKCPSPRTALRVLERAHGASEFLPALTTFLKRHFPQATSLPSRLTHYNTYKQVKVELPWNRYITSAVCIDKIRATAAVPARGQSQAVPQHLDTAIVVEDRAAYKAGSKGSLDGECIFMKAGN
;
A
#
# COMPACT_ATOMS: atom_id res chain seq x y z
N MET A 1 51.22 14.87 30.07
CA MET A 1 51.58 13.92 29.00
C MET A 1 50.65 14.21 27.83
N PHE A 2 51.01 15.19 26.97
CA PHE A 2 50.17 15.70 25.89
C PHE A 2 50.74 15.25 24.55
N HIS A 3 50.40 14.04 24.11
CA HIS A 3 51.02 13.40 22.93
C HIS A 3 50.47 13.87 21.59
N TYR A 4 49.48 14.75 21.59
CA TYR A 4 48.75 15.12 20.38
C TYR A 4 48.94 16.59 19.99
N LEU A 5 49.68 17.38 20.78
CA LEU A 5 49.89 18.81 20.53
C LEU A 5 50.61 19.08 19.20
N GLU A 6 51.75 18.43 18.96
CA GLU A 6 52.49 18.57 17.69
C GLU A 6 51.66 18.11 16.49
N ALA A 7 50.85 17.05 16.65
CA ALA A 7 50.02 16.53 15.58
C ALA A 7 48.85 17.49 15.23
N ILE A 8 48.22 18.10 16.24
CA ILE A 8 47.15 19.09 16.06
C ILE A 8 47.69 20.38 15.44
N GLU A 9 48.90 20.80 15.84
CA GLU A 9 49.54 22.00 15.30
C GLU A 9 49.97 21.80 13.83
N GLN A 10 50.51 20.62 13.49
CA GLN A 10 50.94 20.31 12.12
C GLN A 10 49.79 19.98 11.16
N LYS A 11 48.71 19.36 11.65
CA LYS A 11 47.61 18.84 10.80
C LYS A 11 46.32 19.64 10.90
N GLY A 12 46.28 20.65 11.78
CA GLY A 12 45.08 21.43 12.08
C GLY A 12 44.18 20.78 13.14
N ALA A 13 43.16 21.54 13.57
CA ALA A 13 42.18 21.08 14.54
C ALA A 13 41.46 19.82 14.04
N LEU A 14 41.13 18.90 14.96
CA LEU A 14 40.35 17.69 14.69
C LEU A 14 38.86 17.98 14.46
N ASP A 15 38.54 19.13 13.87
CA ASP A 15 37.16 19.52 13.61
C ASP A 15 36.59 18.61 12.51
N GLY A 16 35.58 17.83 12.87
CA GLY A 16 34.97 16.81 11.99
C GLY A 16 35.38 15.35 12.24
N TYR A 17 36.35 15.05 13.13
CA TYR A 17 36.77 13.68 13.47
C TYR A 17 36.05 13.11 14.71
N ASN A 18 34.75 13.39 14.86
CA ASN A 18 33.95 12.86 15.96
C ASN A 18 33.50 11.41 15.64
N THR A 19 33.92 10.43 16.44
CA THR A 19 33.49 9.03 16.28
C THR A 19 32.04 8.80 16.67
N GLU A 20 31.43 9.72 17.43
CA GLU A 20 30.03 9.62 17.87
C GLU A 20 29.07 9.47 16.69
N LEU A 21 29.35 10.09 15.54
CA LEU A 21 28.46 9.99 14.37
C LEU A 21 28.51 8.57 13.78
N ALA A 22 29.70 8.00 13.62
CA ALA A 22 29.84 6.63 13.14
C ALA A 22 29.25 5.62 14.13
N GLU A 23 29.42 5.85 15.44
CA GLU A 23 28.85 5.02 16.49
C GLU A 23 27.32 5.06 16.51
N ARG A 24 26.72 6.25 16.36
CA ARG A 24 25.25 6.41 16.25
C ARG A 24 24.69 5.68 15.03
N LEU A 25 25.30 5.87 13.85
CA LEU A 25 24.87 5.15 12.65
C LEU A 25 25.01 3.62 12.80
N HIS A 26 26.05 3.16 13.51
CA HIS A 26 26.22 1.73 13.78
C HIS A 26 25.17 1.19 14.78
N ILE A 27 24.69 2.01 15.71
CA ILE A 27 23.57 1.64 16.57
C ILE A 27 22.30 1.50 15.74
N ASP A 28 21.91 2.55 15.02
CA ASP A 28 20.63 2.64 14.32
C ASP A 28 20.55 1.64 13.16
N PHE A 29 21.61 1.49 12.37
CA PHE A 29 21.57 0.67 11.16
C PHE A 29 22.05 -0.76 11.39
N ALA A 30 22.98 -0.99 12.31
CA ALA A 30 23.54 -2.31 12.54
C ALA A 30 22.93 -3.01 13.76
N LYS A 31 22.98 -2.38 14.94
CA LYS A 31 22.54 -3.02 16.18
C LYS A 31 21.02 -3.21 16.23
N GLU A 32 20.24 -2.22 15.84
CA GLU A 32 18.77 -2.35 15.85
C GLU A 32 18.29 -3.42 14.87
N GLY A 33 18.80 -3.41 13.63
CA GLY A 33 18.49 -4.45 12.65
C GLY A 33 18.92 -5.85 13.09
N TYR A 34 20.06 -5.96 13.78
CA TYR A 34 20.51 -7.23 14.36
C TYR A 34 19.59 -7.71 15.48
N ARG A 35 19.15 -6.80 16.38
CA ARG A 35 18.23 -7.10 17.49
C ARG A 35 16.81 -7.46 17.03
N ALA A 36 16.34 -6.86 15.95
CA ALA A 36 15.01 -7.15 15.38
C ALA A 36 14.94 -8.53 14.69
N GLY A 37 16.09 -9.16 14.43
CA GLY A 37 16.21 -10.39 13.65
C GLY A 37 16.41 -11.66 14.48
N ASN A 38 16.39 -12.82 13.80
CA ASN A 38 16.64 -14.14 14.39
C ASN A 38 18.15 -14.53 14.40
N HIS A 39 19.05 -13.55 14.29
CA HIS A 39 20.52 -13.68 14.26
C HIS A 39 21.15 -14.68 13.24
N ARG A 40 20.32 -15.35 12.42
CA ARG A 40 20.72 -16.19 11.27
C ARG A 40 20.74 -15.35 10.01
N ASP A 41 21.71 -15.59 9.12
CA ASP A 41 21.92 -14.84 7.88
C ASP A 41 21.81 -13.32 8.11
N TYR A 42 22.47 -12.84 9.17
CA TYR A 42 22.26 -11.51 9.73
C TYR A 42 22.46 -10.39 8.70
N ILE A 43 23.39 -10.54 7.76
CA ILE A 43 23.59 -9.58 6.67
C ILE A 43 22.31 -9.42 5.84
N ALA A 44 21.75 -10.52 5.32
CA ALA A 44 20.55 -10.46 4.49
C ALA A 44 19.34 -9.92 5.27
N ASN A 45 19.23 -10.29 6.55
CA ASN A 45 18.16 -9.81 7.41
C ASN A 45 18.28 -8.32 7.73
N MET A 46 19.46 -7.87 8.13
CA MET A 46 19.75 -6.46 8.44
C MET A 46 19.57 -5.58 7.21
N THR A 47 20.04 -6.00 6.02
CA THR A 47 19.82 -5.26 4.78
C THR A 47 18.33 -5.14 4.45
N LYS A 48 17.55 -6.23 4.60
CA LYS A 48 16.11 -6.20 4.36
C LYS A 48 15.36 -5.36 5.39
N TRP A 49 15.81 -5.36 6.64
CA TRP A 49 15.29 -4.52 7.70
C TRP A 49 15.52 -3.03 7.37
N LEU A 50 16.75 -2.68 6.95
CA LEU A 50 17.10 -1.31 6.53
C LEU A 50 16.23 -0.83 5.36
N GLN A 51 16.10 -1.65 4.31
CA GLN A 51 15.27 -1.34 3.14
C GLN A 51 13.81 -1.08 3.50
N ARG A 52 13.27 -1.80 4.48
CA ARG A 52 11.90 -1.59 4.96
C ARG A 52 11.77 -0.28 5.75
N GLN A 53 12.76 0.04 6.58
CA GLN A 53 12.78 1.29 7.33
C GLN A 53 12.89 2.49 6.39
N GLU A 54 13.77 2.43 5.40
CA GLU A 54 13.90 3.46 4.35
C GLU A 54 12.60 3.63 3.58
N ALA A 55 11.95 2.53 3.15
CA ALA A 55 10.68 2.60 2.45
C ALA A 55 9.56 3.23 3.30
N ALA A 56 9.52 2.93 4.61
CA ALA A 56 8.56 3.53 5.53
C ALA A 56 8.81 5.03 5.75
N ASN A 57 10.08 5.43 5.93
CA ASN A 57 10.47 6.82 6.09
C ASN A 57 10.15 7.63 4.82
N LEU A 58 10.54 7.13 3.64
CA LEU A 58 10.22 7.75 2.35
C LEU A 58 8.71 7.90 2.16
N ARG A 59 7.92 6.90 2.57
CA ARG A 59 6.46 6.97 2.52
C ARG A 59 5.92 8.05 3.46
N LYS A 60 6.46 8.17 4.67
CA LYS A 60 6.09 9.20 5.64
C LYS A 60 6.39 10.59 5.10
N ASP A 61 7.61 10.82 4.62
CA ASP A 61 8.04 12.11 4.06
C ASP A 61 7.16 12.51 2.87
N TYR A 62 6.79 11.54 2.02
CA TYR A 62 5.85 11.75 0.93
C TYR A 62 4.46 12.18 1.41
N LEU A 63 3.92 11.55 2.46
CA LEU A 63 2.61 11.92 3.01
C LEU A 63 2.65 13.32 3.63
N ASP A 64 3.71 13.64 4.36
CA ASP A 64 3.92 14.97 4.95
C ASP A 64 3.99 16.05 3.86
N TRP A 65 4.71 15.79 2.76
CA TRP A 65 4.75 16.68 1.60
C TRP A 65 3.37 16.85 0.94
N LEU A 66 2.60 15.77 0.79
CA LEU A 66 1.27 15.81 0.19
C LEU A 66 0.30 16.66 1.03
N HIS A 67 0.31 16.51 2.35
CA HIS A 67 -0.48 17.34 3.26
C HIS A 67 -0.09 18.82 3.17
N GLN A 68 1.21 19.13 3.00
CA GLN A 68 1.67 20.51 2.79
C GLN A 68 1.17 21.10 1.47
N GLU A 69 1.19 20.34 0.37
CA GLU A 69 0.62 20.79 -0.92
C GLU A 69 -0.88 21.10 -0.80
N GLU A 70 -1.64 20.25 -0.10
CA GLU A 70 -3.07 20.43 0.08
C GLU A 70 -3.39 21.64 0.95
N ALA A 71 -2.64 21.83 2.05
CA ALA A 71 -2.74 23.01 2.88
C ALA A 71 -2.42 24.30 2.09
N ALA A 72 -1.39 24.27 1.24
CA ALA A 72 -1.02 25.39 0.38
C ALA A 72 -2.10 25.69 -0.68
N ALA A 73 -2.66 24.66 -1.32
CA ALA A 73 -3.75 24.80 -2.28
C ALA A 73 -5.03 25.36 -1.63
N ALA A 74 -5.39 24.87 -0.45
CA ALA A 74 -6.54 25.36 0.32
C ALA A 74 -6.33 26.82 0.78
N ALA A 75 -5.12 27.19 1.19
CA ALA A 75 -4.78 28.57 1.55
C ALA A 75 -4.87 29.52 0.34
N SER A 76 -4.41 29.07 -0.84
CA SER A 76 -4.49 29.86 -2.08
C SER A 76 -5.94 30.08 -2.54
N LEU A 77 -6.83 29.09 -2.32
CA LEU A 77 -8.26 29.22 -2.62
C LEU A 77 -8.96 30.21 -1.67
N LYS A 78 -8.61 30.21 -0.37
CA LYS A 78 -9.12 31.19 0.61
C LYS A 78 -8.68 32.62 0.28
N LYS A 79 -7.47 32.81 -0.23
CA LYS A 79 -6.95 34.13 -0.62
C LYS A 79 -7.70 34.74 -1.81
N LYS A 80 -8.29 33.91 -2.67
CA LYS A 80 -9.07 34.35 -3.85
C LYS A 80 -10.50 34.80 -3.51
N VAL A 81 -11.06 34.39 -2.37
CA VAL A 81 -12.41 34.77 -1.92
C VAL A 81 -12.40 36.06 -1.07
N GLY A 82 -11.23 36.50 -0.59
CA GLY A 82 -11.09 37.73 0.22
C GLY A 82 -10.83 39.02 -0.56
N SER A 83 -10.80 38.99 -1.90
CA SER A 83 -10.49 40.15 -2.74
C SER A 83 -11.59 40.43 -3.77
N CYS A 84 -12.79 40.71 -3.29
CA CYS A 84 -13.85 41.34 -4.08
C CYS A 84 -14.63 42.32 -3.21
N ALA A 85 -14.06 43.51 -3.03
CA ALA A 85 -14.80 44.70 -2.62
C ALA A 85 -14.31 45.92 -3.42
N HIS A 86 -15.18 46.36 -4.33
CA HIS A 86 -15.30 47.68 -4.98
C HIS A 86 -14.32 48.11 -6.10
N GLY A 87 -14.92 48.34 -7.29
CA GLY A 87 -14.58 49.45 -8.19
C GLY A 87 -14.36 49.10 -9.66
N LEU A 88 -15.42 49.14 -10.49
CA LEU A 88 -15.34 49.28 -11.95
C LEU A 88 -14.62 50.61 -12.33
N PRO A 89 -13.94 50.68 -13.49
CA PRO A 89 -14.62 51.19 -14.69
C PRO A 89 -14.34 50.43 -16.00
N VAL A 90 -15.17 50.79 -16.97
CA VAL A 90 -15.43 50.31 -18.33
C VAL A 90 -14.34 50.71 -19.36
N GLY A 91 -14.22 49.90 -20.43
CA GLY A 91 -13.55 50.19 -21.72
C GLY A 91 -12.40 49.21 -21.99
N ASP A 92 -12.21 48.55 -23.13
CA ASP A 92 -12.70 48.67 -24.50
C ASP A 92 -12.34 47.35 -25.24
N GLU A 93 -13.04 47.05 -26.34
CA GLU A 93 -12.97 45.78 -27.08
C GLU A 93 -11.69 45.64 -27.93
N SER A 94 -11.08 44.44 -27.98
CA SER A 94 -10.25 44.05 -29.12
C SER A 94 -10.10 42.53 -29.22
N ASP A 95 -10.46 42.01 -30.39
CA ASP A 95 -10.54 40.62 -30.82
C ASP A 95 -9.23 39.84 -30.66
N GLY A 96 -9.35 38.57 -30.22
CA GLY A 96 -8.22 37.66 -30.09
C GLY A 96 -8.67 36.23 -29.85
N GLU A 97 -9.26 35.62 -30.88
CA GLU A 97 -9.31 34.19 -31.19
C GLU A 97 -9.36 33.20 -30.01
N GLU A 98 -10.58 32.69 -29.78
CA GLU A 98 -10.87 31.53 -28.96
C GLU A 98 -10.07 30.31 -29.41
N ASN A 99 -8.86 30.13 -28.86
CA ASN A 99 -8.17 28.86 -28.93
C ASN A 99 -8.81 27.89 -27.92
N MET A 100 -10.00 27.41 -28.31
CA MET A 100 -10.60 26.15 -27.89
C MET A 100 -9.60 25.03 -28.21
N THR A 101 -8.56 24.93 -27.38
CA THR A 101 -7.80 23.71 -27.22
C THR A 101 -8.77 22.72 -26.62
N SER A 102 -9.50 22.05 -27.51
CA SER A 102 -10.16 20.80 -27.26
C SER A 102 -9.16 19.93 -26.51
N LYS A 103 -9.27 19.91 -25.18
CA LYS A 103 -8.60 18.95 -24.31
C LYS A 103 -9.22 17.62 -24.68
N ARG A 104 -8.79 17.04 -25.80
CA ARG A 104 -9.00 15.63 -26.09
C ARG A 104 -8.47 14.94 -24.83
N PRO A 105 -9.34 14.29 -24.03
CA PRO A 105 -8.86 13.60 -22.85
C PRO A 105 -7.83 12.61 -23.35
N ASP A 106 -6.61 12.71 -22.84
CA ASP A 106 -5.54 11.83 -23.26
C ASP A 106 -5.99 10.39 -22.96
N LEU A 107 -6.23 9.64 -24.03
CA LEU A 107 -6.92 8.34 -23.97
C LEU A 107 -6.10 7.29 -23.20
N ARG A 108 -4.84 7.58 -22.88
CA ARG A 108 -3.99 6.78 -21.98
C ARG A 108 -4.44 6.84 -20.52
N PHE A 109 -5.28 7.83 -20.16
CA PHE A 109 -5.71 8.11 -18.79
C PHE A 109 -7.20 7.80 -18.53
N LEU A 110 -7.91 7.22 -19.50
CA LEU A 110 -9.26 6.75 -19.29
C LEU A 110 -9.21 5.41 -18.53
N PRO A 111 -9.78 5.32 -17.31
CA PRO A 111 -9.90 4.03 -16.64
C PRO A 111 -10.67 3.10 -17.57
N SER A 112 -10.08 1.93 -17.84
CA SER A 112 -10.71 0.91 -18.67
C SER A 112 -12.16 0.72 -18.24
N GLN A 113 -13.08 0.89 -19.20
CA GLN A 113 -14.53 0.84 -18.96
C GLN A 113 -15.04 -0.56 -18.56
N ILE A 114 -14.14 -1.54 -18.38
CA ILE A 114 -14.46 -2.93 -18.05
C ILE A 114 -13.71 -3.33 -16.78
N PRO A 115 -14.39 -3.58 -15.65
CA PRO A 115 -13.77 -3.82 -14.36
C PRO A 115 -13.35 -5.30 -14.23
N ARG A 116 -12.26 -5.72 -14.85
CA ARG A 116 -11.67 -7.05 -14.52
C ARG A 116 -10.76 -6.92 -13.31
N LEU A 117 -11.38 -6.81 -12.13
CA LEU A 117 -10.74 -6.47 -10.86
C LEU A 117 -9.70 -7.47 -10.33
N TYR A 118 -9.65 -8.70 -10.86
CA TYR A 118 -8.73 -9.71 -10.35
C TYR A 118 -8.49 -10.86 -11.34
N ARG A 119 -7.42 -11.63 -11.12
CA ARG A 119 -7.06 -12.83 -11.87
C ARG A 119 -6.84 -13.99 -10.90
N ILE A 120 -7.52 -15.09 -11.17
CA ILE A 120 -7.34 -16.38 -10.48
C ILE A 120 -6.98 -17.47 -11.51
N ALA A 121 -6.53 -18.63 -11.02
CA ALA A 121 -6.25 -19.76 -11.91
C ALA A 121 -7.54 -20.21 -12.61
N ILE A 122 -7.46 -20.50 -13.91
CA ILE A 122 -8.61 -21.00 -14.69
C ILE A 122 -9.09 -22.33 -14.13
N LYS A 123 -8.14 -23.24 -13.85
CA LYS A 123 -8.43 -24.53 -13.22
C LYS A 123 -8.25 -24.40 -11.71
N CYS A 124 -9.27 -24.77 -10.95
CA CYS A 124 -9.22 -24.75 -9.50
C CYS A 124 -8.24 -25.84 -8.99
N PRO A 125 -7.23 -25.48 -8.19
CA PRO A 125 -6.29 -26.46 -7.64
C PRO A 125 -6.92 -27.35 -6.56
N SER A 126 -7.97 -26.88 -5.89
CA SER A 126 -8.66 -27.61 -4.81
C SER A 126 -10.18 -27.42 -4.93
N PRO A 127 -10.81 -28.07 -5.92
CA PRO A 127 -12.25 -27.98 -6.13
C PRO A 127 -12.99 -28.71 -5.01
N ARG A 128 -14.24 -28.28 -4.75
CA ARG A 128 -15.14 -28.93 -3.78
C ARG A 128 -14.54 -29.10 -2.37
N THR A 129 -13.84 -28.08 -1.88
CA THR A 129 -13.34 -28.05 -0.50
C THR A 129 -14.51 -27.86 0.47
N ALA A 130 -14.66 -28.75 1.44
CA ALA A 130 -15.69 -28.63 2.48
C ALA A 130 -15.39 -27.48 3.44
N LEU A 131 -16.43 -26.80 3.96
CA LEU A 131 -16.27 -25.66 4.87
C LEU A 131 -15.37 -25.96 6.09
N ARG A 132 -15.53 -27.15 6.69
CA ARG A 132 -14.71 -27.61 7.82
C ARG A 132 -13.20 -27.58 7.54
N VAL A 133 -12.81 -27.78 6.28
CA VAL A 133 -11.41 -27.74 5.86
C VAL A 133 -10.92 -26.29 5.76
N LEU A 134 -11.77 -25.37 5.30
CA LEU A 134 -11.45 -23.93 5.29
C LEU A 134 -11.24 -23.40 6.71
N GLU A 135 -12.15 -23.72 7.62
CA GLU A 135 -12.06 -23.29 9.02
C GLU A 135 -10.77 -23.85 9.68
N ARG A 136 -10.51 -25.15 9.54
CA ARG A 136 -9.39 -25.82 10.24
C ARG A 136 -8.03 -25.57 9.61
N ALA A 137 -7.93 -25.58 8.28
CA ALA A 137 -6.65 -25.51 7.58
C ALA A 137 -6.23 -24.08 7.22
N HIS A 138 -7.20 -23.18 7.02
CA HIS A 138 -6.95 -21.79 6.64
C HIS A 138 -7.30 -20.79 7.75
N GLY A 139 -7.80 -21.23 8.91
CA GLY A 139 -8.22 -20.34 10.00
C GLY A 139 -9.46 -19.51 9.67
N ALA A 140 -10.24 -19.92 8.66
CA ALA A 140 -11.33 -19.13 8.11
C ALA A 140 -12.66 -19.32 8.88
N SER A 141 -12.66 -19.12 10.21
CA SER A 141 -13.83 -19.32 11.07
C SER A 141 -14.99 -18.39 10.72
N GLU A 142 -14.67 -17.13 10.39
CA GLU A 142 -15.65 -16.09 10.05
C GLU A 142 -16.15 -16.15 8.60
N PHE A 143 -15.66 -17.10 7.80
CA PHE A 143 -16.00 -17.16 6.38
C PHE A 143 -17.50 -17.38 6.14
N LEU A 144 -18.12 -18.33 6.85
CA LEU A 144 -19.54 -18.61 6.68
C LEU A 144 -20.42 -17.43 7.14
N PRO A 145 -20.27 -16.88 8.37
CA PRO A 145 -21.02 -15.69 8.80
C PRO A 145 -20.86 -14.50 7.85
N ALA A 146 -19.62 -14.21 7.42
CA ALA A 146 -19.33 -13.11 6.51
C ALA A 146 -19.98 -13.31 5.14
N LEU A 147 -19.88 -14.52 4.56
CA LEU A 147 -20.49 -14.85 3.28
C LEU A 147 -22.02 -14.79 3.36
N THR A 148 -22.63 -15.33 4.41
CA THR A 148 -24.09 -15.25 4.62
C THR A 148 -24.55 -13.79 4.71
N THR A 149 -23.83 -12.95 5.45
CA THR A 149 -24.12 -11.52 5.59
C THR A 149 -24.01 -10.80 4.24
N PHE A 150 -22.93 -11.07 3.51
CA PHE A 150 -22.70 -10.51 2.18
C PHE A 150 -23.82 -10.89 1.21
N LEU A 151 -24.21 -12.17 1.15
CA LEU A 151 -25.28 -12.62 0.27
C LEU A 151 -26.63 -12.01 0.63
N LYS A 152 -26.96 -11.89 1.92
CA LYS A 152 -28.21 -11.23 2.35
C LYS A 152 -28.24 -9.74 1.95
N ARG A 153 -27.12 -9.04 2.06
CA ARG A 153 -27.01 -7.61 1.76
C ARG A 153 -27.07 -7.32 0.26
N HIS A 154 -26.36 -8.11 -0.55
CA HIS A 154 -26.20 -7.84 -1.99
C HIS A 154 -27.14 -8.66 -2.88
N PHE A 155 -27.65 -9.79 -2.40
CA PHE A 155 -28.51 -10.71 -3.15
C PHE A 155 -29.72 -11.14 -2.30
N PRO A 156 -30.62 -10.21 -1.92
CA PRO A 156 -31.73 -10.50 -1.01
C PRO A 156 -32.71 -11.53 -1.57
N GLN A 157 -32.75 -11.74 -2.89
CA GLN A 157 -33.60 -12.75 -3.54
C GLN A 157 -32.97 -14.16 -3.58
N ALA A 158 -31.75 -14.34 -3.06
CA ALA A 158 -31.07 -15.64 -3.09
C ALA A 158 -31.83 -16.66 -2.22
N THR A 159 -32.36 -17.71 -2.86
CA THR A 159 -33.16 -18.75 -2.19
C THR A 159 -32.32 -19.69 -1.33
N SER A 160 -31.03 -19.86 -1.65
CA SER A 160 -30.13 -20.77 -0.94
C SER A 160 -29.00 -20.02 -0.24
N LEU A 161 -29.08 -19.99 1.09
CA LEU A 161 -27.96 -19.52 1.91
C LEU A 161 -26.90 -20.63 2.06
N PRO A 162 -25.61 -20.27 2.12
CA PRO A 162 -24.55 -21.22 2.37
C PRO A 162 -24.74 -21.91 3.72
N SER A 163 -24.38 -23.19 3.78
CA SER A 163 -24.52 -24.03 4.97
C SER A 163 -23.20 -24.72 5.27
N ARG A 164 -23.07 -25.38 6.43
CA ARG A 164 -21.85 -26.15 6.75
C ARG A 164 -21.55 -27.30 5.77
N LEU A 165 -22.54 -27.72 4.99
CA LEU A 165 -22.43 -28.80 4.00
C LEU A 165 -22.04 -28.29 2.60
N THR A 166 -21.99 -26.98 2.38
CA THR A 166 -21.62 -26.43 1.07
C THR A 166 -20.12 -26.57 0.84
N HIS A 167 -19.77 -26.87 -0.41
CA HIS A 167 -18.40 -27.06 -0.84
C HIS A 167 -17.98 -25.89 -1.73
N TYR A 168 -16.73 -25.45 -1.60
CA TYR A 168 -16.19 -24.26 -2.25
C TYR A 168 -14.98 -24.59 -3.10
N ASN A 169 -14.76 -23.81 -4.14
CA ASN A 169 -13.54 -23.89 -4.92
C ASN A 169 -12.46 -23.03 -4.27
N THR A 170 -11.38 -23.66 -3.82
CA THR A 170 -10.30 -22.98 -3.09
C THR A 170 -9.11 -22.74 -4.01
N TYR A 171 -8.60 -21.52 -3.98
CA TYR A 171 -7.46 -21.10 -4.80
C TYR A 171 -6.29 -20.70 -3.90
N LYS A 172 -5.07 -20.92 -4.37
CA LYS A 172 -3.86 -20.60 -3.59
C LYS A 172 -3.54 -19.10 -3.56
N GLN A 173 -4.00 -18.37 -4.59
CA GLN A 173 -3.69 -16.96 -4.78
C GLN A 173 -4.75 -16.27 -5.64
N VAL A 174 -4.89 -14.97 -5.41
CA VAL A 174 -5.60 -14.04 -6.28
C VAL A 174 -4.63 -12.91 -6.66
N LYS A 175 -4.69 -12.47 -7.91
CA LYS A 175 -3.94 -11.31 -8.38
C LYS A 175 -4.92 -10.16 -8.57
N VAL A 176 -4.72 -9.03 -7.91
CA VAL A 176 -5.63 -7.89 -7.96
C VAL A 176 -4.92 -6.73 -8.66
N GLU A 177 -5.60 -6.05 -9.57
CA GLU A 177 -5.05 -4.84 -10.19
C GLU A 177 -5.19 -3.69 -9.19
N LEU A 178 -4.06 -3.05 -8.85
CA LEU A 178 -4.04 -1.93 -7.94
C LEU A 178 -4.62 -0.68 -8.63
N PRO A 179 -5.30 0.21 -7.89
CA PRO A 179 -5.69 1.50 -8.42
C PRO A 179 -4.48 2.23 -9.00
N TRP A 180 -4.65 2.86 -10.16
CA TRP A 180 -3.57 3.62 -10.79
C TRP A 180 -3.10 4.72 -9.84
N ASN A 181 -1.78 4.79 -9.65
CA ASN A 181 -1.14 5.81 -8.84
C ASN A 181 -0.05 6.51 -9.66
N ARG A 182 -0.30 7.78 -10.00
CA ARG A 182 0.58 8.63 -10.82
C ARG A 182 2.01 8.75 -10.29
N TYR A 183 2.19 8.54 -8.99
CA TYR A 183 3.47 8.73 -8.29
C TYR A 183 4.28 7.44 -8.19
N ILE A 184 3.65 6.27 -8.39
CA ILE A 184 4.32 4.96 -8.32
C ILE A 184 4.76 4.54 -9.73
N THR A 185 3.83 4.53 -10.69
CA THR A 185 4.14 4.18 -12.07
C THR A 185 2.98 4.54 -13.01
N SER A 186 3.31 4.76 -14.28
CA SER A 186 2.32 4.87 -15.35
C SER A 186 1.76 3.51 -15.78
N ALA A 187 2.39 2.40 -15.40
CA ALA A 187 1.95 1.05 -15.73
C ALA A 187 0.87 0.51 -14.78
N VAL A 188 0.14 -0.52 -15.20
CA VAL A 188 -0.79 -1.24 -14.32
C VAL A 188 -0.01 -2.10 -13.33
N CYS A 189 -0.15 -1.81 -12.04
CA CYS A 189 0.41 -2.64 -10.98
C CYS A 189 -0.54 -3.77 -10.61
N ILE A 190 0.02 -4.95 -10.36
CA ILE A 190 -0.71 -6.12 -9.91
C ILE A 190 -0.15 -6.57 -8.58
N ASP A 191 -1.01 -6.68 -7.58
CA ASP A 191 -0.67 -7.28 -6.30
C ASP A 191 -1.09 -8.76 -6.28
N LYS A 192 -0.28 -9.61 -5.67
CA LYS A 192 -0.56 -11.04 -5.53
C LYS A 192 -0.79 -11.36 -4.06
N ILE A 193 -2.03 -11.71 -3.74
CA ILE A 193 -2.46 -12.10 -2.40
C ILE A 193 -2.55 -13.62 -2.34
N ARG A 194 -1.90 -14.23 -1.34
CA ARG A 194 -1.85 -15.69 -1.12
C ARG A 194 -2.48 -16.04 0.23
N ALA A 195 -3.18 -17.17 0.23
CA ALA A 195 -3.71 -17.78 1.45
C ALA A 195 -3.63 -19.30 1.33
N THR A 196 -2.48 -19.87 1.68
CA THR A 196 -2.24 -21.32 1.60
C THR A 196 -2.05 -21.91 2.99
N ALA A 197 -2.79 -22.99 3.27
CA ALA A 197 -2.65 -23.80 4.48
C ALA A 197 -1.25 -24.44 4.58
N ALA A 198 -0.82 -24.76 5.79
CA ALA A 198 0.39 -25.55 6.01
C ALA A 198 0.24 -26.94 5.40
N VAL A 199 1.28 -27.42 4.72
CA VAL A 199 1.34 -28.75 4.13
C VAL A 199 2.38 -29.57 4.90
N PRO A 200 2.00 -30.69 5.54
CA PRO A 200 2.95 -31.53 6.24
C PRO A 200 3.93 -32.19 5.26
N ALA A 201 5.11 -32.57 5.75
CA ALA A 201 6.07 -33.32 4.95
C ALA A 201 5.45 -34.63 4.46
N ARG A 202 5.68 -34.97 3.19
CA ARG A 202 5.17 -36.21 2.59
C ARG A 202 6.22 -36.83 1.68
N GLY A 203 6.67 -38.03 2.04
CA GLY A 203 7.76 -38.71 1.33
C GLY A 203 9.03 -37.87 1.35
N GLN A 204 9.55 -37.52 0.18
CA GLN A 204 10.73 -36.64 0.05
C GLN A 204 10.38 -35.14 0.05
N SER A 205 9.10 -34.76 0.06
CA SER A 205 8.71 -33.35 0.12
C SER A 205 8.78 -32.82 1.54
N GLN A 206 9.54 -31.75 1.75
CA GLN A 206 9.63 -31.04 3.02
C GLN A 206 8.28 -30.40 3.41
N ALA A 207 8.08 -30.19 4.71
CA ALA A 207 6.91 -29.47 5.21
C ALA A 207 6.94 -28.01 4.70
N VAL A 208 5.80 -27.54 4.22
CA VAL A 208 5.63 -26.15 3.78
C VAL A 208 4.77 -25.43 4.82
N PRO A 209 5.29 -24.36 5.45
CA PRO A 209 4.51 -23.60 6.43
C PRO A 209 3.33 -22.89 5.77
N GLN A 210 2.36 -22.49 6.60
CA GLN A 210 1.23 -21.67 6.17
C GLN A 210 1.74 -20.31 5.63
N HIS A 211 1.05 -19.78 4.61
CA HIS A 211 1.34 -18.47 4.03
C HIS A 211 0.05 -17.67 3.91
N LEU A 212 -0.04 -16.56 4.66
CA LEU A 212 -1.20 -15.68 4.70
C LEU A 212 -0.74 -14.24 4.45
N ASP A 213 -1.07 -13.71 3.28
CA ASP A 213 -0.81 -12.31 2.96
C ASP A 213 -1.90 -11.42 3.59
N THR A 214 -1.50 -10.24 4.06
CA THR A 214 -2.44 -9.19 4.51
C THR A 214 -2.76 -8.29 3.34
N ALA A 215 -4.05 -8.03 3.11
CA ALA A 215 -4.52 -7.16 2.04
C ALA A 215 -5.30 -5.98 2.62
N ILE A 216 -5.10 -4.81 2.02
CA ILE A 216 -5.88 -3.59 2.27
C ILE A 216 -6.87 -3.45 1.11
N VAL A 217 -8.15 -3.36 1.43
CA VAL A 217 -9.22 -3.29 0.44
C VAL A 217 -9.92 -1.94 0.55
N VAL A 218 -10.14 -1.32 -0.62
CA VAL A 218 -10.94 -0.10 -0.75
C VAL A 218 -12.42 -0.50 -0.72
N GLU A 219 -13.14 -0.09 0.31
CA GLU A 219 -14.57 -0.40 0.47
C GLU A 219 -15.45 0.46 -0.46
N ASP A 220 -15.30 1.79 -0.40
CA ASP A 220 -16.01 2.70 -1.30
C ASP A 220 -15.09 3.20 -2.42
N ARG A 221 -15.26 2.60 -3.60
CA ARG A 221 -14.53 2.99 -4.80
C ARG A 221 -14.92 4.38 -5.32
N ALA A 222 -16.15 4.83 -5.09
CA ALA A 222 -16.60 6.15 -5.51
C ALA A 222 -15.97 7.22 -4.62
N ALA A 223 -15.99 7.04 -3.30
CA ALA A 223 -15.28 7.91 -2.36
C ALA A 223 -13.76 7.93 -2.63
N TYR A 224 -13.14 6.77 -2.84
CA TYR A 224 -11.71 6.69 -3.17
C TYR A 224 -11.34 7.42 -4.47
N LYS A 225 -12.23 7.41 -5.48
CA LYS A 225 -12.02 8.15 -6.74
C LYS A 225 -12.32 9.65 -6.61
N ALA A 226 -13.28 10.02 -5.76
CA ALA A 226 -13.65 11.40 -5.49
C ALA A 226 -12.61 12.12 -4.62
N GLY A 227 -11.94 11.37 -3.73
CA GLY A 227 -10.72 11.80 -3.06
C GLY A 227 -9.65 12.10 -4.10
N SER A 228 -9.47 13.39 -4.39
CA SER A 228 -8.42 13.84 -5.29
C SER A 228 -7.09 13.30 -4.77
N LYS A 229 -6.39 12.50 -5.59
CA LYS A 229 -5.01 12.00 -5.37
C LYS A 229 -4.82 10.67 -4.61
N GLY A 230 -5.83 9.80 -4.49
CA GLY A 230 -5.59 8.42 -4.02
C GLY A 230 -5.12 8.35 -2.56
N SER A 231 -5.61 9.29 -1.74
CA SER A 231 -5.41 9.29 -0.31
C SER A 231 -6.15 8.10 0.34
N LEU A 232 -5.56 7.55 1.41
CA LEU A 232 -6.13 6.46 2.20
C LEU A 232 -7.16 6.98 3.22
N ASP A 233 -7.84 8.09 2.91
CA ASP A 233 -8.83 8.74 3.80
C ASP A 233 -10.18 8.00 3.81
N GLY A 234 -10.33 6.97 2.96
CA GLY A 234 -11.46 6.05 2.99
C GLY A 234 -11.20 4.91 3.98
N GLU A 235 -12.23 4.53 4.74
CA GLU A 235 -12.20 3.40 5.67
C GLU A 235 -11.57 2.16 5.00
N CYS A 236 -10.34 1.86 5.39
CA CYS A 236 -9.59 0.72 4.90
C CYS A 236 -9.83 -0.44 5.86
N ILE A 237 -10.50 -1.49 5.40
CA ILE A 237 -10.70 -2.70 6.21
C ILE A 237 -9.40 -3.52 6.17
N PHE A 238 -8.83 -3.76 7.35
CA PHE A 238 -7.75 -4.72 7.55
C PHE A 238 -8.31 -6.14 7.49
N MET A 239 -8.11 -6.84 6.38
CA MET A 239 -8.34 -8.29 6.37
C MET A 239 -7.10 -9.00 6.92
N LYS A 240 -7.06 -9.15 8.25
CA LYS A 240 -6.11 -10.03 8.92
C LYS A 240 -6.62 -11.46 8.79
N ALA A 241 -5.94 -12.29 8.00
CA ALA A 241 -6.16 -13.73 8.08
C ALA A 241 -5.69 -14.18 9.47
N GLY A 242 -6.61 -14.75 10.26
CA GLY A 242 -6.44 -15.02 11.69
C GLY A 242 -5.21 -15.88 12.02
N ASN A 243 -4.71 -15.69 13.24
CA ASN A 243 -3.72 -16.53 13.91
C ASN A 243 -4.29 -17.93 14.20
#